data_AF-A0A0C3AU17-F1
#
_entry.id   AF-A0A0C3AU17-F1
#
_cell.length_a   1.000
_cell.length_b   1.000
_cell.length_c   1.000
_cell.angle_alpha   90.00
_cell.angle_beta   90.00
_cell.angle_gamma   90.00
#
_symmetry.space_group_name_H-M   'P 1'
#
loop_
_entity.id
_entity.type
_entity.pdbx_description
1 polymer ?
#
loop_
_entity_poly.entity_id
_entity_poly.type
_entity_poly.pdbx_seq_one_letter_code
_entity_poly.pdbx_strand_id
1 'polypeptide(L)'
;MVSTSLLRFLALLVLSLLASGRSTPQKSDDWTEKDQKILILGGGVAGVIAAWTLHEHGHDNFIIIEARDELGGRMRVLYTDPHVPMDSMWTLVDVMNLLFSRH
;
A
#
# COMPACT_ATOMS: atom_id res chain seq x y z
N MET A 1 21.98 -48.34 34.93
CA MET A 1 22.71 -47.62 33.87
C MET A 1 21.73 -47.28 32.76
N VAL A 2 21.29 -46.03 32.64
CA VAL A 2 20.42 -45.61 31.53
C VAL A 2 21.27 -45.63 30.25
N SER A 3 20.82 -46.36 29.22
CA SER A 3 21.56 -46.49 27.96
C SER A 3 21.74 -45.11 27.30
N THR A 4 22.96 -44.77 26.92
CA THR A 4 23.29 -43.51 26.23
C THR A 4 22.48 -43.29 24.96
N SER A 5 22.00 -44.37 24.34
CA SER A 5 21.10 -44.32 23.19
C SER A 5 19.75 -43.72 23.55
N LEU A 6 19.17 -44.09 24.71
CA LEU A 6 17.90 -43.56 25.17
C LEU A 6 17.98 -42.05 25.47
N LEU A 7 19.09 -41.61 26.07
CA LEU A 7 19.32 -40.19 26.37
C LEU A 7 19.45 -39.34 25.10
N ARG A 8 20.09 -39.88 24.05
CA ARG A 8 20.21 -39.22 22.74
C ARG A 8 18.85 -39.09 22.04
N PHE A 9 18.04 -40.15 22.07
CA PHE A 9 16.68 -40.12 21.52
C PHE A 9 15.80 -39.07 22.22
N LEU A 10 15.88 -39.00 23.54
CA LEU A 10 15.09 -38.05 24.33
C LEU A 10 15.55 -36.60 24.10
N ALA A 11 16.86 -36.38 23.97
CA ALA A 11 17.41 -35.06 23.61
C ALA A 11 16.98 -34.59 22.22
N LEU A 12 16.96 -35.49 21.23
CA LEU A 12 16.49 -35.16 19.87
C LEU A 12 14.99 -34.87 19.83
N LEU A 13 14.19 -35.60 20.61
CA LEU A 13 12.75 -35.39 20.71
C LEU A 13 12.40 -34.03 21.37
N VAL A 14 13.13 -33.66 22.42
CA VAL A 14 12.99 -32.34 23.06
C VAL A 14 13.43 -31.22 22.12
N LEU A 15 14.54 -31.42 21.38
CA LEU A 15 15.03 -30.43 20.42
C LEU A 15 14.06 -30.21 19.27
N SER A 16 13.38 -31.26 18.77
CA SER A 16 12.36 -31.10 17.72
C SER A 16 11.13 -30.34 18.23
N LEU A 17 10.69 -30.62 19.46
CA LEU A 17 9.57 -29.90 20.09
C LEU A 17 9.89 -28.41 20.27
N LEU A 18 11.13 -28.05 20.63
CA LEU A 18 11.55 -26.65 20.69
C LEU A 18 11.69 -26.02 19.29
N ALA A 19 12.11 -26.79 18.29
CA ALA A 19 12.26 -26.28 16.92
C ALA A 19 10.91 -25.97 16.24
N SER A 20 9.83 -26.65 16.64
CA SER A 20 8.47 -26.40 16.13
C SER A 20 7.89 -25.03 16.49
N GLY A 21 8.54 -24.27 17.38
CA GLY A 21 8.14 -22.90 17.73
C GLY A 21 8.71 -21.81 16.80
N ARG A 22 9.52 -22.15 15.79
CA ARG A 22 10.01 -21.18 14.80
C ARG A 22 8.95 -20.98 13.72
N SER A 23 8.10 -19.98 13.94
CA SER A 23 7.21 -19.40 12.95
C SER A 23 8.05 -18.94 11.75
N THR A 24 8.10 -19.75 10.69
CA THR A 24 8.46 -19.26 9.36
C THR A 24 7.49 -18.13 9.01
N PRO A 25 7.93 -17.00 8.42
CA PRO A 25 7.00 -15.98 7.95
C PRO A 25 6.01 -16.65 7.00
N GLN A 26 4.77 -16.79 7.44
CA GLN A 26 3.71 -17.43 6.68
C GLN A 26 3.38 -16.50 5.53
N LYS A 27 3.80 -16.85 4.31
CA LYS A 27 3.26 -16.27 3.08
C LYS A 27 1.79 -16.69 3.03
N SER A 28 0.91 -15.86 3.56
CA SER A 28 -0.53 -16.08 3.57
C SER A 28 -1.03 -15.91 2.14
N ASP A 29 -1.12 -17.01 1.39
CA ASP A 29 -1.84 -17.09 0.12
C ASP A 29 -3.36 -17.20 0.41
N ASP A 30 -3.85 -16.28 1.25
CA ASP A 30 -5.27 -16.16 1.59
C ASP A 30 -5.95 -15.30 0.52
N TRP A 31 -6.82 -15.90 -0.26
CA TRP A 31 -7.54 -15.23 -1.35
C TRP A 31 -8.84 -14.58 -0.89
N THR A 32 -9.13 -14.62 0.41
CA THR A 32 -10.25 -13.92 1.04
C THR A 32 -9.85 -12.50 1.40
N GLU A 33 -10.59 -11.54 0.83
CA GLU A 33 -10.54 -10.09 1.06
C GLU A 33 -9.12 -9.55 1.34
N LYS A 34 -8.34 -9.40 0.26
CA LYS A 34 -7.04 -8.76 0.34
C LYS A 34 -7.22 -7.33 0.83
N ASP A 35 -6.88 -7.08 2.09
CA ASP A 35 -6.56 -5.75 2.58
C ASP A 35 -5.29 -5.27 1.86
N GLN A 36 -5.46 -4.83 0.61
CA GLN A 36 -4.36 -4.42 -0.26
C GLN A 36 -3.84 -3.08 0.20
N LYS A 37 -2.63 -3.09 0.77
CA LYS A 37 -1.87 -1.87 1.04
C LYS A 37 -1.26 -1.36 -0.26
N ILE A 38 -1.73 -0.20 -0.73
CA ILE A 38 -1.30 0.40 -2.00
C ILE A 38 -0.43 1.63 -1.72
N LEU A 39 0.71 1.73 -2.41
CA LEU A 39 1.61 2.88 -2.34
C LEU A 39 1.59 3.65 -3.65
N ILE A 40 1.28 4.94 -3.59
CA ILE A 40 1.29 5.86 -4.73
C ILE A 40 2.52 6.77 -4.61
N LEU A 41 3.43 6.68 -5.57
CA LEU A 41 4.62 7.52 -5.64
C LEU A 41 4.37 8.73 -6.55
N GLY A 42 4.32 9.92 -5.95
CA GLY A 42 4.08 11.21 -6.60
C GLY A 42 2.70 11.77 -6.29
N GLY A 43 2.65 12.91 -5.61
CA GLY A 43 1.43 13.63 -5.23
C GLY A 43 0.94 14.66 -6.26
N GLY A 44 1.31 14.50 -7.53
CA GLY A 44 0.76 15.29 -8.63
C GLY A 44 -0.65 14.84 -9.02
N VAL A 45 -1.27 15.47 -10.03
CA VAL A 45 -2.63 15.13 -10.46
C VAL A 45 -2.81 13.67 -10.85
N ALA A 46 -1.82 13.05 -11.49
CA ALA A 46 -1.89 11.62 -11.78
C ALA A 46 -1.98 10.77 -10.49
N GLY A 47 -1.25 11.13 -9.43
CA GLY A 47 -1.29 10.42 -8.15
C GLY A 47 -2.57 10.65 -7.36
N VAL A 48 -3.10 11.87 -7.39
CA VAL A 48 -4.40 12.20 -6.77
C VAL A 48 -5.54 11.50 -7.50
N ILE A 49 -5.53 11.48 -8.84
CA ILE A 49 -6.51 10.72 -9.62
C ILE A 49 -6.39 9.23 -9.33
N ALA A 50 -5.18 8.68 -9.25
CA ALA A 50 -4.98 7.28 -8.89
C ALA A 50 -5.57 6.95 -7.50
N ALA A 51 -5.34 7.80 -6.50
CA ALA A 51 -5.92 7.65 -5.17
C ALA A 51 -7.45 7.72 -5.20
N TRP A 52 -8.01 8.69 -5.93
CA TRP A 52 -9.46 8.82 -6.14
C TRP A 52 -10.06 7.58 -6.80
N THR A 53 -9.45 7.09 -7.88
CA THR A 53 -9.90 5.88 -8.58
C THR A 53 -9.85 4.66 -7.66
N LEU A 54 -8.83 4.51 -6.83
CA LEU A 54 -8.76 3.42 -5.85
C LEU A 54 -9.91 3.51 -4.83
N HIS A 55 -10.15 4.70 -4.29
CA HIS A 55 -11.26 4.95 -3.36
C HIS A 55 -12.62 4.59 -3.98
N GLU A 56 -12.90 5.06 -5.20
CA GLU A 56 -14.15 4.76 -5.93
C GLU A 56 -14.35 3.25 -6.18
N HIS A 57 -13.27 2.47 -6.24
CA HIS A 57 -13.32 1.02 -6.40
C HIS A 57 -13.29 0.25 -5.07
N GLY A 58 -13.46 0.95 -3.93
CA GLY A 58 -13.51 0.34 -2.60
C GLY A 58 -12.14 -0.02 -2.02
N HIS A 59 -11.06 0.55 -2.56
CA HIS A 59 -9.70 0.38 -2.04
C HIS A 59 -9.30 1.62 -1.24
N ASP A 60 -9.51 1.60 0.07
CA ASP A 60 -9.23 2.74 0.96
C ASP A 60 -7.86 2.67 1.65
N ASN A 61 -7.18 1.53 1.57
CA ASN A 61 -5.90 1.31 2.24
C ASN A 61 -4.72 1.72 1.36
N PHE A 62 -4.55 3.02 1.15
CA PHE A 62 -3.44 3.56 0.37
C PHE A 62 -2.71 4.73 1.03
N ILE A 63 -1.45 4.92 0.62
CA ILE A 63 -0.60 6.05 1.04
C ILE A 63 -0.04 6.72 -0.20
N ILE A 64 -0.10 8.06 -0.23
CA ILE A 64 0.58 8.88 -1.25
C ILE A 64 1.88 9.41 -0.66
N ILE A 65 3.00 9.22 -1.36
CA ILE A 65 4.30 9.81 -1.02
C ILE A 65 4.70 10.78 -2.13
N GLU A 66 4.88 12.06 -1.79
CA GLU A 66 5.45 13.08 -2.66
C GLU A 66 6.84 13.46 -2.14
N ALA A 67 7.78 13.72 -3.06
CA ALA A 67 9.15 14.08 -2.69
C ALA A 67 9.31 15.51 -2.16
N ARG A 68 8.26 16.33 -2.30
CA ARG A 68 8.18 17.73 -1.87
C ARG A 68 7.16 17.86 -0.75
N ASP A 69 7.24 18.96 0.00
CA ASP A 69 6.35 19.24 1.13
C ASP A 69 4.88 19.52 0.72
N GLU A 70 4.59 19.57 -0.59
CA GLU A 70 3.29 19.97 -1.12
C GLU A 70 2.85 19.12 -2.33
N LEU A 71 1.55 18.83 -2.40
CA LEU A 71 0.90 18.14 -3.52
C LEU A 71 0.80 19.04 -4.77
N GLY A 72 0.56 18.44 -5.94
CA GLY A 72 0.25 19.17 -7.19
C GLY A 72 1.26 19.02 -8.33
N GLY A 73 2.42 18.38 -8.13
CA GLY A 73 3.30 18.02 -9.25
C GLY A 73 3.83 19.24 -10.04
N ARG A 74 3.86 19.14 -11.37
CA ARG A 74 4.19 20.23 -12.31
C ARG A 74 3.04 21.22 -12.54
N MET A 75 1.86 20.94 -11.98
CA MET A 75 0.68 21.81 -12.10
C MET A 75 0.80 23.08 -11.28
N ARG A 76 1.85 23.19 -10.46
CA ARG A 76 2.20 24.39 -9.70
C ARG A 76 2.43 25.64 -10.57
N VAL A 77 2.66 25.50 -11.88
CA VAL A 77 2.74 26.64 -12.79
C VAL A 77 1.42 27.43 -12.85
N LEU A 78 0.28 26.82 -12.53
CA LEU A 78 -1.00 27.53 -12.40
C LEU A 78 -1.22 28.14 -11.01
N TYR A 79 -0.35 27.87 -10.03
CA TYR A 79 -0.56 28.23 -8.63
C TYR A 79 0.29 29.42 -8.17
N THR A 80 1.21 29.89 -9.01
CA THR A 80 1.99 31.12 -8.73
C THR A 80 1.32 32.38 -9.27
N ASP A 81 0.20 32.23 -9.99
CA ASP A 81 -0.63 33.34 -10.42
C ASP A 81 -1.75 33.54 -9.36
N PRO A 82 -1.76 34.66 -8.62
CA PRO A 82 -2.81 34.95 -7.63
C PRO A 82 -4.22 35.08 -8.24
N HIS A 83 -4.36 35.03 -9.57
CA HIS A 83 -5.65 35.04 -10.27
C HIS A 83 -6.25 33.66 -10.54
N VAL A 84 -5.58 32.56 -10.20
CA VAL A 84 -6.13 31.20 -10.40
C VAL A 84 -6.81 30.71 -9.12
N PRO A 85 -8.15 30.62 -9.10
CA PRO A 85 -8.89 30.27 -7.89
C PRO A 85 -8.69 28.81 -7.47
N MET A 86 -8.80 28.54 -6.16
CA MET A 86 -8.59 27.24 -5.50
C MET A 86 -9.46 26.10 -6.08
N ASP A 87 -10.60 26.45 -6.68
CA ASP A 87 -11.53 25.57 -7.39
C ASP A 87 -11.01 25.09 -8.77
N SER A 88 -9.95 25.69 -9.30
CA SER A 88 -9.36 25.32 -10.61
C SER A 88 -8.82 23.89 -10.62
N MET A 89 -8.33 23.41 -9.47
CA MET A 89 -7.86 22.03 -9.32
C MET A 89 -9.02 21.04 -9.37
N TRP A 90 -10.13 21.35 -8.70
CA TRP A 90 -11.36 20.56 -8.75
C TRP A 90 -11.97 20.58 -10.14
N THR A 91 -11.94 21.72 -10.81
CA THR A 91 -12.39 21.86 -12.21
C THR A 91 -11.57 21.00 -13.16
N LEU A 92 -10.25 20.90 -12.97
CA LEU A 92 -9.42 19.99 -13.77
C LEU A 92 -9.72 18.52 -13.46
N VAL A 93 -9.95 18.17 -12.20
CA VAL A 93 -10.41 16.84 -11.82
C VAL A 93 -11.77 16.53 -12.45
N ASP A 94 -12.70 17.47 -12.47
CA ASP A 94 -14.02 17.34 -13.09
C ASP A 94 -13.94 17.21 -14.62
N VAL A 95 -13.09 18.02 -15.27
CA VAL A 95 -12.83 17.91 -16.71
C VAL A 95 -12.18 16.56 -17.04
N MET A 96 -11.23 16.10 -16.22
CA MET A 96 -10.62 14.79 -16.39
C MET A 96 -11.67 13.68 -16.19
N ASN A 97 -12.50 13.76 -15.15
CA ASN A 97 -13.59 12.81 -14.90
C ASN A 97 -14.59 12.78 -16.07
N LEU A 98 -14.96 13.93 -16.63
CA LEU A 98 -15.82 14.02 -17.82
C LEU A 98 -15.17 13.36 -19.05
N LEU A 99 -13.86 13.52 -19.22
CA LEU A 99 -13.10 12.91 -20.32
C LEU A 99 -12.96 11.39 -20.16
N PHE A 100 -12.75 10.90 -18.93
CA PHE A 100 -12.56 9.48 -18.65
C PHE A 100 -13.88 8.71 -18.46
N SER A 101 -14.99 9.38 -18.13
CA SER A 101 -16.32 8.77 -17.98
C SER A 101 -17.05 8.57 -19.32
N ARG A 102 -16.40 8.86 -20.45
CA ARG A 102 -16.98 8.75 -21.81
C ARG A 102 -16.70 7.41 -22.53
N HIS A 103 -16.18 6.42 -21.84
CA HIS A 103 -15.98 5.06 -22.36
C HIS A 103 -16.53 4.00 -21.42
#